data_AF-A0A7L4P4T9-F1
#
_entry.id   AF-A0A7L4P4T9-F1
#
_cell.length_a   1.000
_cell.length_b   1.000
_cell.length_c   1.000
_cell.angle_alpha   90.00
_cell.angle_beta   90.00
_cell.angle_gamma   90.00
#
_symmetry.space_group_name_H-M   'P 1'
#
loop_
_entity.id
_entity.type
_entity.pdbx_description
1 polymer ?
#
loop_
_entity_poly.entity_id
_entity_poly.type
_entity_poly.pdbx_seq_one_letter_code
_entity_poly.pdbx_strand_id
1 'polypeptide(L)'
;MVKLVKSQVKCYKKKTKKNVGGQKKTYEYNQYLVPLKRSDNLDCSMEVFVIPKSDLGNIIDEEGKLRDISVQEDEYKRHLAEYETELADLEWKHSQLSKSYKELFKKQNKTRKKNQELEKIVEALKSDREKLIAALQKVKDARMNENKDIPKTVSKAGSKETIKDSSLVEKVEMIEGSKVDKIDENKESKEIKDSKEDKDLWTVLRSRLIKKEEDEK
;
A
#
# COMPACT_ATOMS: atom_id res chain seq x y z
N MET A 1 -48.62 -6.75 28.36
CA MET A 1 -48.17 -8.10 28.75
C MET A 1 -48.29 -9.01 27.54
N VAL A 2 -47.18 -9.61 27.09
CA VAL A 2 -47.17 -10.56 25.97
C VAL A 2 -47.50 -11.95 26.51
N LYS A 3 -48.46 -12.65 25.91
CA LYS A 3 -48.80 -14.04 26.27
C LYS A 3 -48.18 -14.99 25.25
N LEU A 4 -47.33 -15.91 25.71
CA LEU A 4 -46.74 -16.94 24.86
C LEU A 4 -47.69 -18.14 24.77
N VAL A 5 -48.07 -18.53 23.55
CA VAL A 5 -48.91 -19.72 23.32
C VAL A 5 -48.15 -20.71 22.44
N LYS A 6 -47.82 -21.88 23.00
CA LYS A 6 -47.20 -22.97 22.25
C LYS A 6 -48.26 -23.68 21.42
N SER A 7 -48.30 -23.37 20.13
CA SER A 7 -49.26 -23.97 19.18
C SER A 7 -48.55 -24.56 17.95
N GLN A 8 -49.20 -25.52 17.29
CA GLN A 8 -48.76 -26.00 15.98
C GLN A 8 -49.43 -25.14 14.90
N VAL A 9 -48.64 -24.33 14.21
CA VAL A 9 -49.15 -23.46 13.14
C VAL A 9 -49.22 -24.24 11.84
N LYS A 10 -50.37 -24.23 11.16
CA LYS A 10 -50.52 -24.78 9.81
C LYS A 10 -50.24 -23.70 8.78
N CYS A 11 -49.36 -23.97 7.81
CA CYS A 11 -49.06 -23.04 6.72
C CYS A 11 -49.67 -23.55 5.41
N TYR A 12 -50.39 -22.68 4.71
CA TYR A 12 -51.00 -22.97 3.42
C TYR A 12 -50.54 -21.94 2.38
N LYS A 13 -50.30 -22.40 1.15
CA LYS A 13 -50.11 -21.49 0.01
C LYS A 13 -51.47 -21.20 -0.62
N LYS A 14 -51.95 -19.97 -0.47
CA LYS A 14 -53.19 -19.53 -1.09
C LYS A 14 -52.89 -18.81 -2.39
N LYS A 15 -53.50 -19.28 -3.48
CA LYS A 15 -53.41 -18.66 -4.80
C LYS A 15 -54.66 -17.83 -5.06
N THR A 16 -54.48 -16.56 -5.40
CA THR A 16 -55.59 -15.66 -5.75
C THR A 16 -55.32 -15.08 -7.13
N LYS A 17 -56.28 -15.22 -8.04
CA LYS A 17 -56.22 -14.62 -9.37
C LYS A 17 -56.83 -13.22 -9.28
N LYS A 18 -56.05 -12.19 -9.61
CA LYS A 18 -56.54 -10.80 -9.69
C LYS A 18 -56.30 -10.27 -11.10
N ASN A 19 -57.22 -9.43 -11.58
CA ASN A 19 -57.05 -8.74 -12.86
C ASN A 19 -56.33 -7.42 -12.59
N VAL A 20 -55.14 -7.23 -13.16
CA VAL A 20 -54.34 -6.02 -12.97
C VAL A 20 -53.90 -5.54 -14.34
N GLY A 21 -54.39 -4.37 -14.76
CA GLY A 21 -54.10 -3.82 -16.09
C GLY A 21 -54.66 -4.64 -17.26
N GLY A 22 -55.84 -5.25 -17.10
CA GLY A 22 -56.48 -6.06 -18.15
C GLY A 22 -55.94 -7.49 -18.30
N GLN A 23 -54.86 -7.85 -17.57
CA GLN A 23 -54.31 -9.20 -17.54
C GLN A 23 -54.58 -9.91 -16.20
N LYS A 24 -55.01 -11.18 -16.27
CA LYS A 24 -55.18 -12.03 -15.09
C LYS A 24 -53.81 -12.49 -14.56
N LYS A 25 -53.40 -11.99 -13.41
CA LYS A 25 -52.20 -12.42 -12.69
C LYS A 25 -52.58 -13.32 -11.51
N THR A 26 -51.80 -14.37 -11.27
CA THR A 26 -51.97 -15.25 -10.10
C THR A 26 -50.97 -14.82 -9.04
N TYR A 27 -51.47 -14.50 -7.85
CA TYR A 27 -50.67 -14.15 -6.69
C TYR A 27 -50.69 -15.32 -5.71
N GLU A 28 -49.52 -15.68 -5.21
CA GLU A 28 -49.38 -16.69 -4.17
C GLU A 28 -48.92 -16.02 -2.89
N TYR A 29 -49.60 -16.32 -1.78
CA TYR A 29 -49.17 -15.87 -0.47
C TYR A 29 -49.32 -17.00 0.55
N ASN A 30 -48.46 -16.97 1.57
CA ASN A 30 -48.53 -17.90 2.68
C ASN A 30 -49.60 -17.41 3.65
N GLN A 31 -50.52 -18.30 4.01
CA GLN A 31 -51.52 -18.08 5.04
C GLN A 31 -51.21 -19.03 6.21
N TYR A 32 -50.98 -18.45 7.39
CA TYR A 32 -50.73 -19.19 8.62
C TYR A 32 -52.03 -19.28 9.41
N LEU A 33 -52.41 -20.49 9.81
CA LEU A 33 -53.56 -20.75 10.66
C LEU A 33 -53.07 -21.28 12.00
N VAL A 34 -53.39 -20.54 13.05
CA VAL A 34 -53.04 -20.88 14.44
C VAL A 34 -54.28 -21.50 15.10
N PRO A 35 -54.31 -22.82 15.33
CA PRO A 35 -55.42 -23.45 16.04
C PRO A 35 -55.35 -23.07 17.52
N LEU A 36 -56.34 -22.32 17.99
CA LEU A 36 -56.49 -21.94 19.40
C LEU A 36 -57.37 -22.98 20.13
N LYS A 37 -57.09 -23.21 21.41
CA LYS A 37 -57.97 -24.03 22.26
C LYS A 37 -59.17 -23.19 22.68
N ARG A 38 -60.31 -23.83 22.99
CA ARG A 38 -61.50 -23.13 23.52
C ARG A 38 -61.25 -22.40 24.85
N SER A 39 -60.20 -22.80 25.58
CA SER A 39 -59.74 -22.14 26.80
C SER A 39 -58.99 -20.83 26.54
N ASP A 40 -58.51 -20.62 25.32
CA ASP A 40 -57.70 -19.46 24.95
C ASP A 40 -58.67 -18.32 24.61
N ASN A 41 -59.03 -17.52 25.62
CA ASN A 41 -59.80 -16.28 25.44
C ASN A 41 -58.92 -15.20 24.78
N LEU A 42 -58.66 -15.35 23.49
CA LEU A 42 -57.92 -14.41 22.65
C LEU A 42 -58.86 -13.80 21.61
N ASP A 43 -58.92 -12.47 21.55
CA ASP A 43 -59.71 -11.77 20.56
C ASP A 43 -59.05 -11.85 19.18
N CYS A 44 -59.85 -12.03 18.12
CA CYS A 44 -59.35 -12.14 16.75
C CYS A 44 -58.69 -10.85 16.22
N SER A 45 -58.82 -9.73 16.93
CA SER A 45 -58.19 -8.44 16.61
C SER A 45 -56.77 -8.30 17.16
N MET A 46 -56.28 -9.25 17.98
CA MET A 46 -54.92 -9.18 18.52
C MET A 46 -53.89 -9.49 17.44
N GLU A 47 -52.83 -8.69 17.37
CA GLU A 47 -51.68 -8.97 16.51
C GLU A 47 -50.90 -10.18 17.03
N VAL A 48 -50.61 -11.13 16.14
CA VAL A 48 -49.91 -12.38 16.48
C VAL A 48 -48.59 -12.43 15.74
N PHE A 49 -47.50 -12.62 16.49
CA PHE A 49 -46.18 -12.89 15.94
C PHE A 49 -45.90 -14.39 15.99
N VAL A 50 -45.56 -14.98 14.84
CA VAL A 50 -45.18 -16.40 14.74
C VAL A 50 -43.66 -16.49 14.75
N ILE A 51 -43.11 -16.99 15.85
CA ILE A 51 -41.67 -17.21 16.01
C ILE A 51 -41.37 -18.69 15.79
N PRO A 52 -40.45 -19.06 14.88
CA PRO A 52 -39.99 -20.43 14.72
C PRO A 52 -39.37 -20.98 16.01
N LYS A 53 -39.53 -22.29 16.22
CA LYS A 53 -38.96 -22.96 17.41
C LYS A 53 -37.42 -22.90 17.45
N SER A 54 -36.76 -22.82 16.30
CA SER A 54 -35.31 -22.67 16.20
C SER A 54 -34.81 -21.40 16.88
N ASP A 55 -35.59 -20.33 16.78
CA ASP A 55 -35.16 -18.99 17.19
C ASP A 55 -35.57 -18.71 18.65
N LEU A 56 -36.47 -19.53 19.21
CA LEU A 56 -36.91 -19.46 20.61
C LEU A 56 -35.81 -19.82 21.61
N GLY A 57 -34.89 -20.72 21.25
CA GLY A 57 -33.91 -21.29 22.19
C GLY A 57 -32.94 -20.26 22.79
N ASN A 58 -32.75 -19.13 22.10
CA ASN A 58 -31.89 -18.05 22.56
C ASN A 58 -32.65 -16.99 23.38
N ILE A 59 -33.98 -16.98 23.30
CA ILE A 59 -34.83 -15.90 23.82
C ILE A 59 -35.57 -16.33 25.09
N ILE A 60 -35.84 -17.63 25.24
CA ILE A 60 -36.67 -18.17 26.33
C ILE A 60 -35.92 -19.28 27.07
N ASP A 61 -35.93 -19.21 28.40
CA ASP A 61 -35.38 -20.25 29.29
C ASP A 61 -36.24 -21.52 29.34
N GLU A 62 -35.70 -22.59 29.90
CA GLU A 62 -36.39 -23.88 30.03
C GLU A 62 -37.71 -23.77 30.83
N GLU A 63 -37.84 -22.76 31.71
CA GLU A 63 -39.09 -22.44 32.42
C GLU A 63 -40.07 -21.53 31.66
N GLY A 64 -39.77 -21.15 30.40
CA GLY A 64 -40.69 -20.35 29.57
C GLY A 64 -40.66 -18.84 29.85
N LYS A 65 -39.69 -18.36 30.64
CA LYS A 65 -39.44 -16.93 30.87
C LYS A 65 -38.45 -16.36 29.85
N LEU A 66 -38.55 -15.07 29.55
CA LEU A 66 -37.57 -14.39 28.71
C LEU A 66 -36.21 -14.48 29.40
N ARG A 67 -35.16 -14.87 28.67
CA ARG A 67 -33.79 -14.88 29.21
C ARG A 67 -33.39 -13.46 29.61
N ASP A 68 -32.65 -13.32 30.72
CA ASP A 68 -32.01 -12.05 31.06
C ASP A 68 -30.84 -11.79 30.09
N ILE A 69 -31.12 -11.05 29.01
CA ILE A 69 -30.14 -10.66 27.98
C ILE A 69 -29.19 -9.56 28.53
N SER A 70 -29.45 -9.02 29.71
CA SER A 70 -28.67 -7.94 30.32
C SER A 70 -27.19 -8.29 30.50
N VAL A 71 -26.87 -9.54 30.85
CA VAL A 71 -25.48 -10.00 30.99
C VAL A 71 -24.76 -10.03 29.64
N GLN A 72 -25.43 -10.50 28.58
CA GLN A 72 -24.90 -10.48 27.22
C GLN A 72 -24.73 -9.05 26.70
N GLU A 73 -25.68 -8.15 27.00
CA GLU A 73 -25.55 -6.74 26.62
C GLU A 73 -24.31 -6.10 27.25
N ASP A 74 -24.01 -6.40 28.52
CA ASP A 74 -22.84 -5.84 29.19
C ASP A 74 -21.53 -6.46 28.69
N GLU A 75 -21.53 -7.75 28.32
CA GLU A 75 -20.40 -8.38 27.61
C GLU A 75 -20.17 -7.74 26.24
N TYR A 76 -21.23 -7.52 25.45
CA TYR A 76 -21.12 -6.85 24.15
C TYR A 76 -20.62 -5.40 24.29
N LYS A 77 -21.06 -4.66 25.31
CA LYS A 77 -20.56 -3.31 25.59
C LYS A 77 -19.07 -3.31 25.92
N ARG A 78 -18.59 -4.30 26.69
CA ARG A 78 -17.16 -4.43 27.01
C ARG A 78 -16.34 -4.71 25.75
N HIS A 79 -16.77 -5.64 24.91
CA HIS A 79 -16.10 -5.92 23.65
C HIS A 79 -16.11 -4.74 22.68
N LEU A 80 -17.21 -3.99 22.62
CA LEU A 80 -17.27 -2.75 21.82
C LEU A 80 -16.24 -1.74 22.31
N ALA A 81 -16.14 -1.52 23.63
CA ALA A 81 -15.14 -0.61 24.20
C ALA A 81 -13.71 -1.09 23.91
N GLU A 82 -13.43 -2.40 24.04
CA GLU A 82 -12.14 -2.99 23.66
C GLU A 82 -11.81 -2.72 22.19
N TYR A 83 -12.73 -3.02 21.27
CA TYR A 83 -12.52 -2.80 19.84
C TYR A 83 -12.34 -1.32 19.48
N GLU A 84 -13.04 -0.40 20.15
CA GLU A 84 -12.85 1.04 19.96
C GLU A 84 -11.43 1.47 20.35
N THR A 85 -10.89 0.95 21.45
CA THR A 85 -9.52 1.24 21.87
C THR A 85 -8.48 0.64 20.91
N GLU A 86 -8.68 -0.59 20.44
CA GLU A 86 -7.79 -1.23 19.47
C GLU A 86 -7.80 -0.48 18.13
N LEU A 87 -8.96 0.00 17.70
CA LEU A 87 -9.10 0.82 16.49
C LEU A 87 -8.32 2.13 16.63
N ALA A 88 -8.48 2.84 17.75
CA ALA A 88 -7.74 4.08 17.98
C ALA A 88 -6.22 3.87 17.96
N ASP A 89 -5.74 2.79 18.57
CA ASP A 89 -4.32 2.41 18.54
C ASP A 89 -3.83 2.07 17.13
N LEU A 90 -4.63 1.35 16.34
CA LEU A 90 -4.30 1.02 14.96
C LEU A 90 -4.28 2.26 14.06
N GLU A 91 -5.23 3.16 14.21
CA GLU A 91 -5.27 4.44 13.50
C GLU A 91 -4.04 5.29 13.82
N TRP A 92 -3.65 5.34 15.10
CA TRP A 92 -2.44 6.03 15.52
C TRP A 92 -1.17 5.41 14.90
N LYS A 93 -1.03 4.08 14.97
CA LYS A 93 0.11 3.35 14.37
C LYS A 93 0.17 3.58 12.86
N HIS A 94 -0.97 3.54 12.18
CA HIS A 94 -1.07 3.83 10.75
C HIS A 94 -0.64 5.27 10.42
N SER A 95 -1.06 6.25 11.22
CA SER A 95 -0.65 7.65 11.07
C SER A 95 0.87 7.82 11.21
N GLN A 96 1.48 7.19 12.22
CA GLN A 96 2.94 7.21 12.42
C GLN A 96 3.68 6.55 11.25
N LEU A 97 3.20 5.39 10.78
CA LEU A 97 3.78 4.68 9.65
C LEU A 97 3.67 5.49 8.36
N SER A 98 2.55 6.16 8.13
CA SER A 98 2.35 7.03 6.96
C SER A 98 3.33 8.21 6.96
N LYS A 99 3.56 8.83 8.13
CA LYS A 99 4.54 9.91 8.28
C LYS A 99 5.96 9.41 8.02
N SER A 100 6.36 8.31 8.64
CA SER A 100 7.72 7.75 8.47
C SER A 100 7.98 7.31 7.03
N TYR A 101 6.98 6.69 6.37
CA TYR A 101 7.06 6.34 4.96
C TYR A 101 7.24 7.57 4.06
N LYS A 102 6.44 8.63 4.27
CA LYS A 102 6.57 9.88 3.50
C LYS A 102 7.95 10.52 3.68
N GLU A 103 8.51 10.49 4.88
CA GLU A 103 9.86 10.99 5.14
C GLU A 103 10.94 10.16 4.45
N LEU A 104 10.87 8.83 4.56
CA LEU A 104 11.79 7.91 3.89
C LEU A 104 11.73 8.07 2.38
N PHE A 105 10.53 8.18 1.81
CA PHE A 105 10.33 8.40 0.39
C PHE A 105 10.94 9.73 -0.07
N LYS A 106 10.75 10.81 0.69
CA LYS A 106 11.41 12.10 0.42
C LYS A 106 12.94 11.98 0.48
N LYS A 107 13.49 11.28 1.48
CA LYS A 107 14.94 11.03 1.59
C LYS A 107 15.45 10.21 0.40
N GLN A 108 14.77 9.13 0.05
CA GLN A 108 15.13 8.28 -1.09
C GLN A 108 15.12 9.06 -2.41
N ASN A 109 14.11 9.90 -2.64
CA ASN A 109 14.06 10.74 -3.84
C ASN A 109 15.19 11.76 -3.89
N LYS A 110 15.55 12.37 -2.75
CA LYS A 110 16.73 13.26 -2.67
C LYS A 110 18.02 12.52 -2.99
N THR A 111 18.21 11.33 -2.42
CA THR A 111 19.39 10.50 -2.69
C THR A 111 19.44 10.06 -4.15
N ARG A 112 18.31 9.66 -4.73
CA ARG A 112 18.23 9.27 -6.15
C ARG A 112 18.65 10.41 -7.08
N LYS A 113 18.21 11.65 -6.83
CA LYS A 113 18.64 12.82 -7.61
C LYS A 113 20.14 13.05 -7.53
N LYS A 114 20.72 12.97 -6.32
CA LYS A 114 22.17 13.08 -6.13
C LYS A 114 22.94 11.98 -6.87
N ASN A 115 22.46 10.74 -6.84
CA ASN A 115 23.08 9.65 -7.57
C ASN A 115 23.05 9.88 -9.08
N GLN A 116 21.93 10.38 -9.62
CA GLN A 116 21.82 10.74 -11.04
C GLN A 116 22.77 11.88 -11.43
N GLU A 117 22.97 12.87 -10.56
CA GLU A 117 23.95 13.94 -10.79
C GLU A 117 25.38 13.38 -10.78
N LEU A 118 25.72 12.51 -9.83
CA LEU A 118 27.02 11.85 -9.76
C LEU A 118 27.26 10.94 -10.96
N GLU A 119 26.27 10.18 -11.42
CA GLU A 119 26.36 9.34 -12.62
C GLU A 119 26.70 10.17 -13.86
N LYS A 120 26.04 11.33 -14.05
CA LYS A 120 26.36 12.25 -15.15
C LYS A 120 27.78 12.78 -15.07
N ILE A 121 28.26 13.14 -13.88
CA ILE A 121 29.64 13.59 -13.68
C ILE A 121 30.63 12.48 -14.01
N VAL A 122 30.37 11.25 -13.55
CA VAL A 122 31.20 10.08 -13.85
C VAL A 122 31.24 9.81 -15.35
N GLU A 123 30.11 9.91 -16.04
CA GLU A 123 30.03 9.72 -17.49
C GLU A 123 30.80 10.81 -18.27
N ALA A 124 30.68 12.07 -17.85
CA ALA A 124 31.47 13.17 -18.42
C ALA A 124 32.98 12.91 -18.24
N LEU A 125 33.42 12.59 -17.01
CA LEU A 125 34.82 12.30 -16.70
C LEU A 125 35.35 11.08 -17.45
N LYS A 126 34.54 10.04 -17.64
CA LYS A 126 34.90 8.89 -18.48
C LYS A 126 35.12 9.31 -19.94
N SER A 127 34.21 10.11 -20.49
CA SER A 127 34.34 10.62 -21.86
C SER A 127 35.60 11.48 -22.04
N ASP A 128 35.92 12.32 -21.06
CA ASP A 128 37.12 13.18 -21.11
C ASP A 128 38.40 12.36 -20.94
N ARG A 129 38.39 11.34 -20.08
CA ARG A 129 39.50 10.37 -19.98
C ARG A 129 39.75 9.67 -21.32
N GLU A 130 38.70 9.23 -22.00
CA GLU A 130 38.81 8.59 -23.32
C GLU A 130 39.39 9.55 -24.37
N LYS A 131 38.91 10.80 -24.41
CA LYS A 131 39.46 11.84 -25.31
C LYS A 131 40.94 12.10 -25.03
N LEU A 132 41.34 12.19 -23.75
CA LEU A 132 42.73 12.40 -23.36
C LEU A 132 43.61 11.22 -23.73
N ILE A 133 43.14 9.99 -23.53
CA ILE A 133 43.85 8.77 -23.97
C ILE A 133 44.04 8.81 -25.48
N ALA A 134 42.99 9.11 -26.24
CA ALA A 134 43.07 9.22 -27.70
C ALA A 134 44.03 10.33 -28.16
N ALA A 135 44.02 11.49 -27.50
CA ALA A 135 44.94 12.59 -27.78
C ALA A 135 46.40 12.20 -27.49
N LEU A 136 46.66 11.57 -26.34
CA LEU A 136 47.99 11.07 -25.99
C LEU A 136 48.48 10.00 -26.97
N GLN A 137 47.61 9.10 -27.42
CA GLN A 137 47.94 8.10 -28.42
C GLN A 137 48.34 8.77 -29.75
N LYS A 138 47.57 9.76 -30.22
CA LYS A 138 47.93 10.54 -31.41
C LYS A 138 49.28 11.24 -31.29
N VAL A 139 49.59 11.83 -30.13
CA VAL A 139 50.89 12.48 -29.87
C VAL A 139 52.03 11.46 -29.87
N LYS A 140 51.82 10.28 -29.26
CA LYS A 140 52.81 9.18 -29.30
C LYS A 140 53.04 8.71 -30.73
N ASP A 141 51.98 8.48 -31.48
CA ASP A 141 52.05 8.02 -32.87
C ASP A 141 52.75 9.07 -33.77
N ALA A 142 52.46 10.36 -33.57
CA ALA A 142 53.14 11.46 -34.26
C ALA A 142 54.65 11.51 -33.96
N ARG A 143 55.05 11.41 -32.68
CA ARG A 143 56.48 11.35 -32.28
C ARG A 143 57.20 10.12 -32.83
N MET A 144 56.51 8.98 -32.91
CA MET A 144 57.07 7.76 -33.50
C MET A 144 57.25 7.85 -35.02
N ASN A 145 56.47 8.71 -35.68
CA ASN A 145 56.62 8.99 -37.11
C ASN A 145 57.70 10.05 -37.38
N GLU A 146 57.80 11.10 -36.55
CA GLU A 146 58.89 12.09 -36.64
C GLU A 146 60.28 11.45 -36.43
N ASN A 147 60.39 10.46 -35.54
CA ASN A 147 61.64 9.71 -35.31
C ASN A 147 61.99 8.69 -36.42
N LYS A 148 61.11 8.47 -37.41
CA LYS A 148 61.40 7.62 -38.58
C LYS A 148 62.00 8.39 -39.76
N ASP A 149 61.86 9.71 -39.78
CA ASP A 149 62.40 10.58 -40.84
C ASP A 149 63.83 11.07 -40.55
N ILE A 150 64.47 10.58 -39.48
CA ILE A 150 65.90 10.80 -39.22
C ILE A 150 66.68 9.57 -39.72
N PRO A 151 67.58 9.73 -40.71
CA PRO A 151 68.42 8.62 -41.15
C PRO A 151 69.32 8.13 -40.01
N LYS A 152 69.25 6.82 -39.74
CA LYS A 152 70.19 6.10 -38.87
C LYS A 152 71.61 6.26 -39.39
N THR A 153 72.46 6.97 -38.65
CA THR A 153 73.90 6.68 -38.60
C THR A 153 74.24 6.05 -37.24
N VAL A 154 74.99 4.97 -37.33
CA VAL A 154 75.20 3.92 -36.34
C VAL A 154 76.26 4.32 -35.31
N SER A 155 76.07 3.97 -34.04
CA SER A 155 77.14 3.38 -33.23
C SER A 155 76.59 2.54 -32.06
N LYS A 156 77.07 1.31 -32.02
CA LYS A 156 76.79 0.20 -31.10
C LYS A 156 77.75 0.29 -29.90
N ALA A 157 77.25 0.22 -28.67
CA ALA A 157 77.92 -0.30 -27.47
C ALA A 157 76.84 -0.43 -26.38
N GLY A 158 76.53 -1.63 -25.87
CA GLY A 158 77.00 -2.12 -24.54
C GLY A 158 76.23 -1.41 -23.42
N SER A 159 75.50 -2.02 -22.48
CA SER A 159 75.51 -3.36 -21.89
C SER A 159 74.24 -3.49 -21.04
N LYS A 160 73.86 -4.74 -20.74
CA LYS A 160 72.74 -5.14 -19.88
C LYS A 160 72.77 -4.45 -18.52
N GLU A 161 71.61 -3.99 -18.04
CA GLU A 161 71.33 -3.97 -16.61
C GLU A 161 69.84 -4.22 -16.32
N THR A 162 69.61 -5.30 -15.59
CA THR A 162 68.37 -5.80 -15.00
C THR A 162 67.91 -4.89 -13.88
N ILE A 163 66.66 -4.39 -13.94
CA ILE A 163 66.00 -3.75 -12.80
C ILE A 163 65.34 -4.84 -11.96
N LYS A 164 65.83 -5.01 -10.73
CA LYS A 164 65.16 -5.73 -9.64
C LYS A 164 64.40 -4.74 -8.77
N ASP A 165 63.22 -5.16 -8.33
CA ASP A 165 62.35 -4.52 -7.34
C ASP A 165 63.08 -4.07 -6.08
N SER A 166 62.61 -2.99 -5.44
CA SER A 166 62.24 -3.03 -4.00
C SER A 166 61.65 -1.71 -3.47
N SER A 167 60.72 -1.92 -2.53
CA SER A 167 60.27 -1.04 -1.44
C SER A 167 59.12 -0.04 -1.65
N LEU A 168 57.91 -0.53 -1.30
CA LEU A 168 56.97 0.20 -0.44
C LEU A 168 57.66 0.67 0.85
N VAL A 169 57.38 1.90 1.31
CA VAL A 169 56.76 2.23 2.62
C VAL A 169 56.51 3.75 2.67
N GLU A 170 55.22 4.11 2.60
CA GLU A 170 54.48 4.94 3.58
C GLU A 170 55.17 6.15 4.23
N LYS A 171 54.69 7.36 3.89
CA LYS A 171 54.60 8.50 4.84
C LYS A 171 53.29 9.25 4.65
N VAL A 172 52.44 9.12 5.66
CA VAL A 172 51.27 9.95 5.95
C VAL A 172 51.77 11.30 6.45
N GLU A 173 51.21 12.40 5.95
CA GLU A 173 51.14 13.66 6.70
C GLU A 173 49.90 14.45 6.26
N MET A 174 49.12 14.86 7.26
CA MET A 174 47.92 15.67 7.15
C MET A 174 48.28 17.14 6.92
N ILE A 175 47.46 17.87 6.15
CA ILE A 175 47.43 19.33 6.18
C ILE A 175 45.98 19.79 6.37
N GLU A 176 45.88 20.73 7.30
CA GLU A 176 44.70 21.24 8.01
C GLU A 176 43.85 22.21 7.21
N GLY A 177 42.71 22.56 7.81
CA GLY A 177 41.63 23.34 7.23
C GLY A 177 41.96 24.79 6.90
N SER A 178 41.12 25.36 6.03
CA SER A 178 40.89 26.79 5.93
C SER A 178 39.42 27.08 5.68
N LYS A 179 38.99 28.19 6.26
CA LYS A 179 37.63 28.63 6.57
C LYS A 179 37.07 29.54 5.49
N VAL A 180 35.73 29.50 5.33
CA VAL A 180 34.79 30.63 5.07
C VAL A 180 34.86 31.23 3.64
N ASP A 181 33.75 31.27 2.90
CA ASP A 181 32.87 32.46 2.86
C ASP A 181 31.38 32.17 2.65
N LYS A 182 30.56 32.98 3.35
CA LYS A 182 29.11 33.12 3.19
C LYS A 182 28.80 34.14 2.08
N ILE A 183 27.76 33.92 1.28
CA ILE A 183 26.92 34.99 0.72
C ILE A 183 25.44 34.55 0.77
N ASP A 184 24.63 35.46 1.31
CA ASP A 184 23.20 35.41 1.59
C ASP A 184 22.30 35.72 0.36
N GLU A 185 21.06 35.21 0.46
CA GLU A 185 19.75 35.76 0.05
C GLU A 185 19.57 36.60 -1.25
N ASN A 186 18.61 36.24 -2.12
CA ASN A 186 17.19 36.67 -2.04
C ASN A 186 16.37 36.51 -3.35
N LYS A 187 15.09 36.17 -3.15
CA LYS A 187 13.85 36.56 -3.88
C LYS A 187 13.42 36.00 -5.26
N GLU A 188 12.26 35.35 -5.15
CA GLU A 188 10.99 35.53 -5.90
C GLU A 188 10.70 34.79 -7.22
N SER A 189 9.79 33.81 -7.04
CA SER A 189 8.56 33.52 -7.80
C SER A 189 8.63 33.31 -9.32
N LYS A 190 8.33 32.06 -9.71
CA LYS A 190 7.38 31.80 -10.79
C LYS A 190 6.62 30.50 -10.55
N GLU A 191 5.31 30.66 -10.39
CA GLU A 191 4.31 29.60 -10.45
C GLU A 191 4.53 28.75 -11.71
N ILE A 192 4.61 27.43 -11.53
CA ILE A 192 4.23 26.47 -12.57
C ILE A 192 3.23 25.52 -11.92
N LYS A 193 1.96 25.76 -12.24
CA LYS A 193 0.86 24.83 -12.10
C LYS A 193 1.21 23.57 -12.89
N ASP A 194 1.54 22.50 -12.20
CA ASP A 194 1.39 21.14 -12.73
C ASP A 194 0.45 20.38 -11.79
N SER A 195 -0.84 20.59 -12.04
CA SER A 195 -1.92 19.71 -11.64
C SER A 195 -1.72 18.34 -12.30
N LYS A 196 -0.92 17.48 -11.66
CA LYS A 196 -0.96 16.04 -11.88
C LYS A 196 -1.24 15.37 -10.56
N GLU A 197 -2.54 15.34 -10.27
CA GLU A 197 -3.25 14.33 -9.48
C GLU A 197 -2.35 13.56 -8.52
N ASP A 198 -2.33 14.02 -7.26
CA ASP A 198 -1.98 13.21 -6.10
C ASP A 198 -2.94 12.01 -6.06
N LYS A 199 -2.65 10.97 -6.85
CA LYS A 199 -3.37 9.71 -6.79
C LYS A 199 -3.03 9.07 -5.47
N ASP A 200 -4.04 9.02 -4.63
CA ASP A 200 -4.00 8.40 -3.32
C ASP A 200 -3.37 7.01 -3.42
N LEU A 201 -2.48 6.68 -2.48
CA LEU A 201 -1.68 5.45 -2.53
C LEU A 201 -2.58 4.20 -2.68
N TRP A 202 -3.79 4.28 -2.12
CA TRP A 202 -4.86 3.28 -2.23
C TRP A 202 -5.39 3.09 -3.65
N THR A 203 -5.47 4.15 -4.46
CA THR A 203 -5.91 4.07 -5.86
C THR A 203 -4.88 3.35 -6.72
N VAL A 204 -3.58 3.61 -6.47
CA VAL A 204 -2.48 2.93 -7.16
C VAL A 204 -2.42 1.45 -6.79
N LEU A 205 -2.58 1.11 -5.50
CA LEU A 205 -2.59 -0.27 -5.02
C LEU A 205 -3.77 -1.08 -5.59
N ARG A 206 -5.00 -0.52 -5.59
CA ARG A 206 -6.17 -1.21 -6.19
C ARG A 206 -5.98 -1.47 -7.68
N SER A 207 -5.44 -0.51 -8.44
CA SER A 207 -5.23 -0.66 -9.88
C SER A 207 -4.23 -1.78 -10.23
N ARG A 208 -3.26 -2.06 -9.35
CA ARG A 208 -2.29 -3.16 -9.53
C ARG A 208 -2.84 -4.53 -9.12
N LEU A 209 -3.73 -4.56 -8.14
CA LEU A 209 -4.37 -5.81 -7.69
C LEU A 209 -5.41 -6.29 -8.71
N ILE A 210 -6.25 -5.39 -9.24
CA ILE A 210 -7.25 -5.74 -10.26
C ILE A 210 -6.59 -6.25 -11.55
N LYS A 211 -5.45 -5.67 -11.94
CA LYS A 211 -4.68 -6.14 -13.11
C LYS A 211 -4.15 -7.57 -12.95
N LYS A 212 -3.87 -8.03 -11.73
CA LYS A 212 -3.41 -9.41 -11.50
C LYS A 212 -4.54 -10.44 -11.59
N GLU A 213 -5.79 -10.05 -11.31
CA GLU A 213 -6.94 -10.94 -11.42
C GLU A 213 -7.39 -11.16 -12.88
N GLU A 214 -7.07 -10.24 -13.79
CA GLU A 214 -7.35 -10.41 -15.23
C GLU A 214 -6.32 -11.29 -15.95
N ASP A 215 -5.09 -11.39 -15.43
CA ASP A 215 -4.04 -12.25 -15.99
C ASP A 215 -4.12 -13.72 -15.51
N GLU A 216 -5.02 -14.03 -14.56
CA GLU A 216 -5.24 -15.38 -13.99
C GLU A 216 -6.56 -16.06 -14.43
N LYS A 217 -7.24 -15.54 -15.47
CA LYS A 217 -8.41 -16.19 -16.10
C LYS A 217 -8.16 -16.54 -17.56
#